data_AF-A0AAV8WIW7-F1
#
_entry.id   AF-A0AAV8WIW7-F1
#
_cell.length_a   1.000
_cell.length_b   1.000
_cell.length_c   1.000
_cell.angle_alpha   90.00
_cell.angle_beta   90.00
_cell.angle_gamma   90.00
#
_symmetry.space_group_name_H-M   'P 1'
#
loop_
_entity.id
_entity.type
_entity.pdbx_description
1 polymer ?
#
loop_
_entity_poly.entity_id
_entity_poly.type
_entity_poly.pdbx_seq_one_letter_code
_entity_poly.pdbx_strand_id
1 'polypeptide(L)'
;MGVCQQHLDENGMLIRQLMAGLRFVNRLYVIKGPQLLAFLQELRTVNNTEKWKYHDINKFTDEEFKYMCPTSKDQFRELYDYCEPVPREGGHDYVFKKDLLVFLCKLKQGLSNNFLTVIFDYSSRQSTSYVIAKVRKSLMQRFVPKNIGLQSITCQQYIEQYVTDFVN
;
A
#
# COMPACT_ATOMS: atom_id res chain seq x y z
N MET A 1 -25.03 -26.90 10.19
CA MET A 1 -26.38 -26.31 10.07
C MET A 1 -26.23 -25.11 9.16
N GLY A 2 -26.85 -25.15 7.97
CA GLY A 2 -26.77 -24.04 7.02
C GLY A 2 -27.54 -22.83 7.54
N VAL A 3 -26.98 -21.63 7.36
CA VAL A 3 -27.66 -20.39 7.72
C VAL A 3 -28.80 -20.19 6.72
N CYS A 4 -30.02 -20.07 7.23
CA CYS A 4 -31.19 -19.84 6.40
C CYS A 4 -31.18 -18.38 5.92
N GLN A 5 -31.18 -18.15 4.59
CA GLN A 5 -31.03 -16.81 4.01
C GLN A 5 -32.11 -15.81 4.44
N GLN A 6 -33.29 -16.30 4.83
CA GLN A 6 -34.39 -15.51 5.39
C GLN A 6 -34.08 -14.82 6.74
N HIS A 7 -32.94 -15.10 7.35
CA HIS A 7 -32.51 -14.44 8.59
C HIS A 7 -31.43 -13.38 8.38
N LEU A 8 -30.99 -13.17 7.14
CA LEU A 8 -29.99 -12.18 6.78
C LEU A 8 -30.66 -10.98 6.14
N ASP A 9 -30.15 -9.79 6.44
CA ASP A 9 -30.50 -8.55 5.77
C ASP A 9 -29.78 -8.43 4.42
N GLU A 10 -30.05 -7.32 3.73
CA GLU A 10 -29.51 -7.01 2.40
C GLU A 10 -27.97 -6.94 2.38
N ASN A 11 -27.33 -6.75 3.53
CA ASN A 11 -25.87 -6.72 3.70
C ASN A 11 -25.29 -8.06 4.16
N GLY A 12 -26.11 -9.11 4.25
CA GLY A 12 -25.69 -10.43 4.75
C GLY A 12 -25.52 -10.49 6.27
N MET A 13 -26.07 -9.52 7.01
CA MET A 13 -26.02 -9.47 8.48
C MET A 13 -27.30 -10.03 9.09
N LEU A 14 -27.25 -10.58 10.31
CA LEU A 14 -28.46 -11.06 10.99
C LEU A 14 -29.47 -9.93 11.23
N ILE A 15 -30.73 -10.15 10.87
CA ILE A 15 -31.81 -9.18 11.06
C ILE A 15 -31.89 -8.74 12.53
N ARG A 16 -31.87 -7.42 12.76
CA ARG A 16 -31.73 -6.79 14.09
C ARG A 16 -32.77 -7.28 15.12
N GLN A 17 -33.98 -7.59 14.67
CA GLN A 17 -35.08 -8.10 15.51
C GLN A 17 -34.81 -9.52 16.03
N LEU A 18 -34.08 -10.34 15.27
CA LEU A 18 -33.69 -11.67 15.69
C LEU A 18 -32.60 -11.62 16.77
N MET A 19 -31.79 -10.56 16.81
CA MET A 19 -30.72 -10.41 17.80
C MET A 19 -31.23 -10.36 19.24
N ALA A 20 -32.39 -9.77 19.48
CA ALA A 20 -32.98 -9.68 20.83
C ALA A 20 -33.37 -11.04 21.42
N GLY A 21 -33.58 -12.06 20.58
CA GLY A 21 -33.92 -13.43 20.98
C GLY A 21 -32.74 -14.40 21.01
N LEU A 22 -31.53 -13.96 20.62
CA LEU A 22 -30.37 -14.84 20.56
C LEU A 22 -29.92 -15.24 21.97
N ARG A 23 -30.25 -16.47 22.35
CA ARG A 23 -29.67 -17.12 23.53
C ARG A 23 -28.32 -17.71 23.12
N PHE A 24 -27.23 -17.12 23.60
CA PHE A 24 -25.92 -17.74 23.39
C PHE A 24 -25.80 -18.97 24.29
N VAL A 25 -25.32 -20.07 23.72
CA VAL A 25 -24.94 -21.25 24.49
C VAL A 25 -23.43 -21.15 24.67
N ASN A 26 -22.95 -21.06 25.90
CA ASN A 26 -21.52 -21.04 26.23
C ASN A 26 -20.90 -22.44 26.08
N ARG A 27 -21.00 -23.02 24.87
CA ARG A 27 -20.29 -24.25 24.51
C ARG A 27 -19.01 -23.85 23.82
N LEU A 28 -17.88 -24.21 24.43
CA LEU A 28 -16.58 -24.20 23.77
C LEU A 28 -16.68 -25.06 22.51
N TYR A 29 -16.81 -24.43 21.35
CA TYR A 29 -16.88 -25.14 20.09
C TYR A 29 -15.45 -25.56 19.72
N VAL A 30 -15.12 -26.83 19.97
CA VAL A 30 -13.83 -27.38 19.56
C VAL A 30 -13.88 -27.62 18.06
N ILE A 31 -13.26 -26.72 17.29
CA ILE A 31 -13.09 -26.90 15.86
C ILE A 31 -12.24 -28.16 15.64
N LYS A 32 -12.82 -29.17 14.99
CA LYS A 32 -12.09 -30.42 14.69
C LYS A 32 -11.03 -30.15 13.62
N GLY A 33 -9.95 -30.91 13.62
CA GLY A 33 -8.82 -30.75 12.69
C GLY A 33 -9.20 -30.47 11.22
N PRO A 34 -10.12 -31.25 10.61
CA PRO A 34 -10.56 -30.99 9.23
C PRO A 34 -11.33 -29.67 9.04
N GLN A 35 -12.14 -29.28 10.03
CA GLN A 35 -12.88 -28.02 10.00
C GLN A 35 -11.93 -26.83 10.14
N LEU A 36 -10.89 -26.96 10.99
CA LEU A 36 -9.86 -25.95 11.13
C LEU A 36 -9.07 -25.81 9.83
N LEU A 37 -8.73 -26.93 9.19
CA LEU A 37 -8.01 -26.92 7.93
C LEU A 37 -8.82 -26.22 6.83
N ALA A 38 -10.10 -26.56 6.68
CA ALA A 38 -11.00 -25.91 5.72
C ALA A 38 -11.10 -24.40 5.98
N PHE A 39 -11.29 -24.01 7.25
CA PHE A 39 -11.33 -22.61 7.64
C PHE A 39 -10.03 -21.86 7.32
N LEU A 40 -8.87 -22.45 7.64
CA LEU A 40 -7.56 -21.86 7.32
C LEU A 40 -7.31 -21.79 5.81
N GLN A 41 -7.81 -22.75 5.02
CA GLN A 41 -7.74 -22.73 3.56
C GLN A 41 -8.61 -21.64 2.95
N GLU A 42 -9.82 -21.43 3.47
CA GLU A 42 -10.68 -20.32 3.06
C GLU A 42 -10.04 -18.97 3.40
N LEU A 43 -9.51 -18.80 4.61
CA LEU A 43 -8.77 -17.60 4.99
C LEU A 43 -7.56 -17.33 4.07
N ARG A 44 -6.80 -18.38 3.70
CA ARG A 44 -5.70 -18.24 2.73
C ARG A 44 -6.20 -17.84 1.35
N THR A 45 -7.34 -18.37 0.91
CA THR A 45 -7.93 -18.02 -0.40
C THR A 45 -8.30 -16.53 -0.44
N VAL A 46 -8.96 -16.03 0.61
CA VAL A 46 -9.30 -14.60 0.74
C VAL A 46 -8.03 -13.73 0.77
N ASN A 47 -7.02 -14.11 1.55
CA ASN A 47 -5.75 -13.39 1.59
C ASN A 47 -5.02 -13.38 0.23
N ASN A 48 -5.08 -14.47 -0.53
CA ASN A 48 -4.47 -14.56 -1.86
C ASN A 48 -5.21 -13.69 -2.89
N THR A 49 -6.53 -13.48 -2.75
CA THR A 49 -7.25 -12.49 -3.57
C THR A 49 -6.87 -11.05 -3.20
N GLU A 50 -6.51 -10.79 -1.94
CA GLU A 50 -6.06 -9.47 -1.47
C GLU A 50 -4.57 -9.18 -1.69
N LYS A 51 -3.75 -10.15 -2.11
CA LYS A 51 -2.32 -9.95 -2.45
C LYS A 51 -2.08 -8.78 -3.42
N TRP A 52 -3.06 -8.46 -4.25
CA TRP A 52 -3.03 -7.37 -5.22
C TRP A 52 -3.35 -6.00 -4.63
N LYS A 53 -3.69 -5.88 -3.33
CA LYS A 53 -4.06 -4.61 -2.69
C LYS A 53 -2.95 -3.57 -2.85
N TYR A 54 -1.68 -3.95 -2.70
CA TYR A 54 -0.55 -3.03 -2.80
C TYR A 54 -0.16 -2.61 -4.23
N HIS A 55 -0.71 -3.27 -5.26
CA HIS A 55 -0.48 -2.90 -6.65
C HIS A 55 -1.44 -1.83 -7.15
N ASP A 56 -2.59 -1.67 -6.49
CA ASP A 56 -3.60 -0.68 -6.82
C ASP A 56 -3.96 0.19 -5.61
N ILE A 57 -3.44 1.42 -5.62
CA ILE A 57 -3.68 2.41 -4.55
C ILE A 57 -5.17 2.74 -4.37
N ASN A 58 -6.03 2.48 -5.36
CA ASN A 58 -7.46 2.76 -5.27
C ASN A 58 -8.19 1.77 -4.35
N LYS A 59 -7.55 0.63 -4.02
CA LYS A 59 -8.07 -0.35 -3.06
C LYS A 59 -7.91 0.05 -1.60
N PHE A 60 -7.18 1.13 -1.32
CA PHE A 60 -7.11 1.72 0.01
C PHE A 60 -8.16 2.82 0.12
N THR A 61 -8.79 3.00 1.26
CA THR A 61 -9.46 4.27 1.58
C THR A 61 -8.42 5.39 1.74
N ASP A 62 -8.83 6.65 1.70
CA ASP A 62 -7.89 7.75 1.89
C ASP A 62 -7.31 7.77 3.31
N GLU A 63 -8.09 7.34 4.31
CA GLU A 63 -7.62 7.18 5.68
C GLU A 63 -6.58 6.06 5.80
N GLU A 64 -6.86 4.87 5.23
CA GLU A 64 -5.89 3.77 5.18
C GLU A 64 -4.60 4.21 4.48
N PHE A 65 -4.73 4.92 3.35
CA PHE A 65 -3.58 5.42 2.59
C PHE A 65 -2.73 6.40 3.41
N LYS A 66 -3.36 7.28 4.18
CA LYS A 66 -2.67 8.22 5.07
C LYS A 66 -1.84 7.51 6.14
N TYR A 67 -2.18 6.31 6.60
CA TYR A 67 -1.30 5.60 7.56
C TYR A 67 -0.02 5.08 6.88
N MET A 68 -0.13 4.68 5.61
CA MET A 68 0.97 4.08 4.84
C MET A 68 1.86 5.11 4.14
N CYS A 69 1.29 6.23 3.70
CA CYS A 69 1.97 7.20 2.84
C CYS A 69 1.97 8.61 3.49
N PRO A 70 3.03 9.42 3.33
CA PRO A 70 3.05 10.79 3.83
C PRO A 70 2.30 11.77 2.93
N THR A 71 1.87 11.35 1.74
CA THR A 71 1.20 12.17 0.73
C THR A 71 -0.27 11.75 0.53
N SER A 72 -1.05 12.59 -0.17
CA SER A 72 -2.36 12.17 -0.70
C SER A 72 -2.21 11.20 -1.88
N LYS A 73 -3.30 10.55 -2.29
CA LYS A 73 -3.29 9.69 -3.49
C LYS A 73 -3.00 10.46 -4.78
N ASP A 74 -3.46 11.71 -4.88
CA ASP A 74 -3.21 12.55 -6.05
C ASP A 74 -1.73 12.94 -6.13
N GLN A 75 -1.16 13.41 -5.02
CA GLN A 75 0.28 13.67 -4.91
C GLN A 75 1.12 12.42 -5.16
N PHE A 76 0.63 11.25 -4.75
CA PHE A 76 1.30 9.98 -5.06
C PHE A 76 1.30 9.70 -6.56
N ARG A 77 0.19 9.92 -7.26
CA ARG A 77 0.09 9.74 -8.72
C ARG A 77 1.03 10.71 -9.45
N GLU A 78 1.01 11.98 -9.04
CA GLU A 78 1.91 13.00 -9.59
C GLU A 78 3.38 12.62 -9.36
N LEU A 79 3.76 12.21 -8.15
CA LEU A 79 5.12 11.75 -7.87
C LEU A 79 5.52 10.53 -8.69
N TYR A 80 4.58 9.60 -8.92
CA TYR A 80 4.80 8.42 -9.75
C TYR A 80 5.08 8.79 -11.21
N ASP A 81 4.49 9.88 -11.73
CA ASP A 81 4.76 10.36 -13.09
C ASP A 81 6.19 10.90 -13.26
N TYR A 82 6.90 11.18 -12.17
CA TYR A 82 8.34 11.49 -12.19
C TYR A 82 9.24 10.24 -12.13
N CYS A 83 8.69 9.04 -11.92
CA CYS A 83 9.48 7.81 -11.85
C CYS A 83 9.89 7.32 -13.26
N GLU A 84 11.06 7.78 -13.73
CA GLU A 84 11.66 7.32 -14.98
C GLU A 84 12.31 5.92 -14.86
N PRO A 85 12.44 5.18 -15.98
CA PRO A 85 13.16 3.91 -16.02
C PRO A 85 14.64 4.08 -15.62
N VAL A 86 15.15 3.16 -14.80
CA VAL A 86 16.54 3.19 -14.33
C VAL A 86 17.41 2.31 -15.24
N PRO A 87 18.51 2.82 -15.83
CA PRO A 87 19.40 2.01 -16.67
C PRO A 87 20.01 0.84 -15.90
N ARG A 88 20.10 -0.33 -16.56
CA ARG A 88 20.76 -1.55 -16.06
C ARG A 88 21.53 -2.23 -17.20
N GLU A 89 22.51 -3.06 -16.86
CA GLU A 89 23.15 -3.94 -17.85
C GLU A 89 22.10 -4.72 -18.66
N GLY A 90 22.07 -4.47 -19.96
CA GLY A 90 21.15 -5.12 -20.89
C GLY A 90 19.73 -4.54 -20.94
N GLY A 91 19.43 -3.39 -20.33
CA GLY A 91 18.12 -2.76 -20.47
C GLY A 91 17.79 -1.68 -19.43
N HIS A 92 16.51 -1.64 -19.03
CA HIS A 92 15.99 -0.68 -18.06
C HIS A 92 15.10 -1.38 -17.04
N ASP A 93 15.23 -0.99 -15.76
CA ASP A 93 14.32 -1.41 -14.71
C ASP A 93 13.23 -0.34 -14.50
N TYR A 94 11.98 -0.77 -14.49
CA TYR A 94 10.82 0.11 -14.30
C TYR A 94 10.37 0.12 -12.85
N VAL A 95 9.97 1.29 -12.35
CA VAL A 95 9.36 1.46 -11.03
C VAL A 95 7.86 1.17 -11.14
N PHE A 96 7.33 0.33 -10.24
CA PHE A 96 5.89 0.10 -10.14
C PHE A 96 5.26 0.91 -8.99
N LYS A 97 3.93 1.12 -9.01
CA LYS A 97 3.22 1.83 -7.92
C LYS A 97 3.50 1.22 -6.54
N LYS A 98 3.50 -0.11 -6.45
CA LYS A 98 3.86 -0.84 -5.23
C LYS A 98 5.26 -0.45 -4.72
N ASP A 99 6.23 -0.33 -5.63
CA ASP A 99 7.61 0.02 -5.31
C ASP A 99 7.70 1.42 -4.70
N LEU A 100 7.02 2.39 -5.32
CA LEU A 100 6.94 3.75 -4.80
C LEU A 100 6.23 3.79 -3.44
N LEU A 101 5.15 3.04 -3.27
CA LEU A 101 4.42 2.95 -2.00
C LEU A 101 5.29 2.40 -0.87
N VAL A 102 6.11 1.37 -1.14
CA VAL A 102 7.07 0.80 -0.18
C VAL A 102 8.13 1.83 0.21
N PHE A 103 8.66 2.55 -0.77
CA PHE A 103 9.65 3.60 -0.55
C PHE A 103 9.09 4.71 0.36
N LEU A 104 7.89 5.21 0.06
CA LEU A 104 7.23 6.26 0.84
C LEU A 104 6.83 5.78 2.24
N CYS A 105 6.35 4.54 2.36
CA CYS A 105 6.04 3.92 3.65
C CYS A 105 7.30 3.81 4.52
N LYS A 106 8.43 3.42 3.93
CA LYS A 106 9.71 3.41 4.63
C LYS A 106 10.11 4.79 5.12
N LEU A 107 9.98 5.82 4.29
CA LEU A 107 10.30 7.19 4.67
C LEU A 107 9.41 7.71 5.80
N LYS A 108 8.12 7.39 5.77
CA LYS A 108 7.15 7.82 6.78
C LYS A 108 7.34 7.13 8.12
N GLN A 109 7.50 5.81 8.12
CA GLN A 109 7.43 4.99 9.33
C GLN A 109 8.80 4.53 9.85
N GLY A 110 9.89 4.68 9.08
CA GLY A 110 11.23 4.25 9.49
C GLY A 110 11.39 2.73 9.60
N LEU A 111 10.52 1.95 8.95
CA LEU A 111 10.49 0.49 9.07
C LEU A 111 11.71 -0.19 8.45
N SER A 112 12.10 -1.34 9.03
CA SER A 112 13.17 -2.18 8.50
C SER A 112 12.77 -2.86 7.18
N ASN A 113 13.76 -3.19 6.34
CA ASN A 113 13.50 -3.90 5.07
C ASN A 113 12.87 -5.28 5.31
N ASN A 114 13.18 -5.95 6.42
CA ASN A 114 12.56 -7.25 6.75
C ASN A 114 11.05 -7.09 6.95
N PHE A 115 10.64 -6.06 7.68
CA PHE A 115 9.23 -5.81 7.95
C PHE A 115 8.45 -5.40 6.69
N LEU A 116 9.05 -4.53 5.86
CA LEU A 116 8.48 -4.15 4.57
C LEU A 116 8.39 -5.33 3.59
N THR A 117 9.33 -6.28 3.66
CA THR A 117 9.28 -7.51 2.85
C THR A 117 8.03 -8.32 3.17
N VAL A 118 7.67 -8.42 4.46
CA VAL A 118 6.47 -9.14 4.91
C VAL A 118 5.20 -8.40 4.53
N ILE A 119 5.11 -7.10 4.84
CA ILE A 119 3.89 -6.30 4.58
C ILE A 119 3.56 -6.25 3.09
N PHE A 120 4.57 -5.98 2.27
CA PHE A 120 4.38 -5.82 0.84
C PHE A 120 4.62 -7.11 0.05
N ASP A 121 4.78 -8.27 0.70
CA ASP A 121 4.93 -9.57 0.02
C ASP A 121 6.01 -9.54 -1.08
N TYR A 122 7.24 -9.14 -0.71
CA TYR A 122 8.42 -9.33 -1.56
C TYR A 122 9.07 -10.68 -1.26
N SER A 123 9.71 -11.27 -2.27
CA SER A 123 10.36 -12.58 -2.15
C SER A 123 11.52 -12.62 -1.16
N SER A 124 12.19 -11.49 -0.91
CA SER A 124 13.33 -11.40 0.00
C SER A 124 13.61 -9.97 0.46
N ARG A 125 14.38 -9.84 1.55
CA ARG A 125 14.90 -8.55 2.04
C ARG A 125 15.72 -7.83 0.96
N GLN A 126 16.49 -8.58 0.19
CA GLN A 126 17.32 -8.08 -0.90
C GLN A 126 16.47 -7.48 -2.01
N SER A 127 15.38 -8.16 -2.38
CA SER A 127 14.40 -7.66 -3.35
C SER A 127 13.79 -6.32 -2.89
N THR A 128 13.32 -6.26 -1.64
CA THR A 128 12.81 -5.02 -1.04
C THR A 128 13.86 -3.90 -1.04
N SER A 129 15.09 -4.20 -0.65
CA SER A 129 16.19 -3.23 -0.64
C SER A 129 16.51 -2.70 -2.03
N TYR A 130 16.53 -3.59 -3.03
CA TYR A 130 16.78 -3.25 -4.42
C TYR A 130 15.69 -2.35 -4.98
N VAL A 131 14.42 -2.68 -4.71
CA VAL A 131 13.27 -1.85 -5.11
C VAL A 131 13.34 -0.45 -4.52
N ILE A 132 13.62 -0.33 -3.22
CA ILE A 132 13.79 0.97 -2.54
C ILE A 132 14.93 1.78 -3.21
N ALA A 133 16.04 1.13 -3.52
CA ALA A 133 17.17 1.77 -4.19
C ALA A 133 16.82 2.21 -5.63
N LYS A 134 16.05 1.40 -6.35
CA LYS A 134 15.55 1.69 -7.71
C LYS A 134 14.65 2.92 -7.73
N VAL A 135 13.65 2.99 -6.83
CA VAL A 135 12.77 4.17 -6.69
C VAL A 135 13.59 5.42 -6.38
N ARG A 136 14.53 5.32 -5.44
CA ARG A 136 15.42 6.44 -5.10
C ARG A 136 16.20 6.94 -6.32
N LYS A 137 16.81 6.03 -7.08
CA LYS A 137 17.56 6.39 -8.30
C LYS A 137 16.66 7.06 -9.33
N SER A 138 15.48 6.50 -9.57
CA SER A 138 14.49 7.03 -10.52
C SER A 138 14.07 8.46 -10.16
N LEU A 139 13.69 8.71 -8.90
CA LEU A 139 13.31 10.06 -8.44
C LEU A 139 14.48 11.05 -8.46
N MET A 140 15.71 10.60 -8.18
CA MET A 140 16.90 11.46 -8.25
C MET A 140 17.20 11.99 -9.66
N GLN A 141 16.73 11.31 -10.72
CA GLN A 141 16.99 11.74 -12.10
C GLN A 141 16.12 12.93 -12.52
N ARG A 142 14.83 12.94 -12.12
CA ARG A 142 13.86 13.92 -12.65
C ARG A 142 13.13 14.71 -11.56
N PHE A 143 12.75 14.07 -10.46
CA PHE A 143 11.98 14.73 -9.40
C PHE A 143 12.87 15.68 -8.58
N VAL A 144 13.98 15.17 -8.03
CA VAL A 144 14.85 15.93 -7.12
C VAL A 144 15.48 17.17 -7.78
N PRO A 145 15.98 17.14 -9.02
CA PRO A 145 16.55 18.33 -9.64
C PRO A 145 15.52 19.43 -9.88
N LYS A 146 14.24 19.06 -10.01
CA LYS A 146 13.16 19.97 -10.36
C LYS A 146 12.36 20.45 -9.16
N ASN A 147 12.45 19.80 -8.00
CA ASN A 147 11.59 20.08 -6.84
C ASN A 147 12.40 20.08 -5.54
N ILE A 148 12.19 21.11 -4.70
CA ILE A 148 12.86 21.25 -3.39
C ILE A 148 12.05 20.53 -2.28
N GLY A 149 11.30 19.49 -2.63
CA GLY A 149 10.50 18.71 -1.67
C GLY A 149 9.20 18.14 -2.24
N LEU A 150 8.51 17.32 -1.45
CA LEU A 150 7.25 16.63 -1.80
C LEU A 150 6.01 17.56 -1.79
N GLN A 151 6.15 18.77 -1.25
CA GLN A 151 5.07 19.76 -1.05
C GLN A 151 5.46 21.14 -1.61
N SER A 152 6.54 21.26 -2.39
CA SER A 152 7.16 22.56 -2.68
C SER A 152 7.49 22.79 -4.16
N ILE A 153 7.18 24.04 -4.55
CA ILE A 153 7.82 24.93 -5.53
C ILE A 153 9.00 24.29 -6.29
N THR A 154 8.91 24.30 -7.62
CA THR A 154 10.02 23.84 -8.46
C THR A 154 11.28 24.66 -8.21
N CYS A 155 12.47 24.09 -8.44
CA CYS A 155 13.73 24.85 -8.34
C CYS A 155 13.67 26.15 -9.15
N GLN A 156 13.04 26.11 -10.33
CA GLN A 156 12.86 27.27 -11.20
C GLN A 156 11.98 28.34 -10.54
N GLN A 157 10.82 27.95 -10.00
CA GLN A 157 9.93 28.88 -9.30
C GLN A 157 10.58 29.46 -8.03
N TYR A 158 11.46 28.72 -7.35
CA TYR A 158 12.23 29.26 -6.22
C TYR A 158 13.26 30.31 -6.69
N ILE A 159 13.98 30.03 -7.78
CA ILE A 159 14.91 30.99 -8.39
C ILE A 159 14.16 32.27 -8.77
N GLU A 160 13.03 32.14 -9.48
CA GLU A 160 12.22 33.28 -9.90
C GLU A 160 11.64 34.09 -8.73
N GLN A 161 11.28 33.44 -7.62
CA GLN A 161 10.68 34.12 -6.47
C GLN A 161 11.70 34.70 -5.48
N TYR A 162 12.91 34.13 -5.39
CA TYR A 162 13.84 34.42 -4.29
C TYR A 162 15.29 34.68 -4.69
N VAL A 163 15.65 34.53 -5.97
CA VAL A 163 16.98 34.90 -6.48
C VAL A 163 16.81 36.12 -7.38
N THR A 164 17.13 37.31 -6.86
CA THR A 164 17.26 38.50 -7.72
C THR A 164 18.36 38.27 -8.75
N ASP A 165 18.10 38.65 -10.00
CA ASP A 165 19.11 38.62 -11.06
C ASP A 165 20.40 39.29 -10.56
N PHE A 166 21.50 38.56 -10.58
CA PHE A 166 22.81 39.16 -10.41
C PHE A 166 23.05 40.02 -11.65
N VAL A 167 22.70 41.30 -11.53
CA VAL A 167 23.03 42.34 -12.51
C VAL A 167 24.56 42.43 -12.53
N ASN A 168 25.17 41.89 -13.58
CA ASN A 168 26.55 42.20 -13.96
C ASN A 168 26.55 43.39 -14.92
#